data_AF-A0A8S3DQN0-F1
#
_entry.id   AF-A0A8S3DQN0-F1
#
_cell.length_a   1.000
_cell.length_b   1.000
_cell.length_c   1.000
_cell.angle_alpha   90.00
_cell.angle_beta   90.00
_cell.angle_gamma   90.00
#
_symmetry.space_group_name_H-M   'P 1'
#
loop_
_entity.id
_entity.type
_entity.pdbx_description
1 polymer ?
#
loop_
_entity_poly.entity_id
_entity_poly.type
_entity_poly.pdbx_seq_one_letter_code
_entity_poly.pdbx_strand_id
1 'polypeptide(L)'
;DCYDGGEGEPVVYHGNTITEPIKLKEILLAVQLHAFDTSPYPLFLNIENHCSYEQQGIMANLLKDIFKDNLISKPLTEDFQTLPSPEQLKYKVLVRSPSYTRSKLKPTADPTEPNHPKLHPEFASLIIYCQNTKFTNVSQILSNNKCYQSFSLKESVATSLIAADSPNHLDLIRLTQHNLVRVYPDSIRQNSSNLHPLFYWVYGMQMAALNYQTDDEAMCLQYGFFSDNGGCGYLLKPPCLLGTDQYFDPKERCIEKGKRLHIQIISGQHIAKENSIDDRDISDPYVKVCTYGIDCDYNEHRTPTIRNNGLNPIWDYKIAMDI
;
A
#
# COMPACT_ATOMS: atom_id res chain seq x y z
N ASP A 1 -11.29 -5.35 8.21
CA ASP A 1 -11.23 -6.46 9.18
C ASP A 1 -12.63 -7.03 9.34
N CYS A 2 -12.80 -8.34 9.17
CA CYS A 2 -14.10 -9.00 9.20
C CYS A 2 -14.31 -9.71 10.54
N TYR A 3 -15.41 -9.43 11.21
CA TYR A 3 -15.79 -10.00 12.50
C TYR A 3 -17.19 -10.62 12.43
N ASP A 4 -17.50 -11.46 13.40
CA ASP A 4 -18.85 -11.99 13.54
C ASP A 4 -19.86 -10.86 13.81
N GLY A 5 -20.94 -10.81 13.02
CA GLY A 5 -22.06 -9.89 13.26
C GLY A 5 -23.31 -10.59 13.75
N GLY A 6 -24.33 -9.79 14.08
CA GLY A 6 -25.66 -10.26 14.46
C GLY A 6 -26.38 -10.93 13.29
N GLU A 7 -27.39 -11.76 13.61
CA GLU A 7 -28.21 -12.47 12.61
C GLU A 7 -27.40 -13.42 11.68
N GLY A 8 -26.16 -13.73 12.05
CA GLY A 8 -25.26 -14.58 11.27
C GLY A 8 -24.57 -13.87 10.11
N GLU A 9 -24.72 -12.55 9.95
CA GLU A 9 -24.07 -11.80 8.86
C GLU A 9 -22.73 -11.21 9.32
N PRO A 10 -21.61 -11.45 8.60
CA PRO A 10 -20.32 -10.84 8.93
C PRO A 10 -20.36 -9.30 8.83
N VAL A 11 -19.63 -8.64 9.74
CA VAL A 11 -19.49 -7.19 9.78
C VAL A 11 -18.02 -6.77 9.68
N VAL A 12 -17.81 -5.49 9.35
CA VAL A 12 -16.49 -4.86 9.27
C VAL A 12 -16.45 -3.67 10.21
N TYR A 13 -15.43 -3.64 11.06
CA TYR A 13 -15.09 -2.52 11.94
C TYR A 13 -13.64 -2.66 12.40
N HIS A 14 -13.12 -1.69 13.14
CA HIS A 14 -11.81 -1.79 13.76
C HIS A 14 -11.94 -2.40 15.15
N GLY A 15 -11.46 -3.65 15.31
CA GLY A 15 -11.56 -4.38 16.58
C GLY A 15 -10.95 -3.62 17.76
N ASN A 16 -11.55 -3.80 18.95
CA ASN A 16 -11.12 -3.13 20.19
C ASN A 16 -11.22 -1.59 20.15
N THR A 17 -12.09 -1.04 19.28
CA THR A 17 -12.40 0.39 19.24
C THR A 17 -13.90 0.64 19.29
N ILE A 18 -14.30 1.91 19.35
CA ILE A 18 -15.71 2.35 19.33
C ILE A 18 -16.26 2.57 17.92
N THR A 19 -15.58 2.06 16.89
CA THR A 19 -16.02 2.21 15.50
C THR A 19 -17.30 1.40 15.24
N GLU A 20 -18.27 2.02 14.57
CA GLU A 20 -19.54 1.36 14.27
C GLU A 20 -19.35 0.26 13.20
N PRO A 21 -19.97 -0.91 13.39
CA PRO A 21 -19.89 -2.00 12.43
C PRO A 21 -20.74 -1.73 11.19
N ILE A 22 -20.18 -2.04 10.03
CA ILE A 22 -20.86 -2.00 8.74
C ILE A 22 -21.00 -3.43 8.23
N LYS A 23 -22.14 -3.78 7.61
CA LYS A 23 -22.34 -5.12 7.06
C LYS A 23 -21.34 -5.40 5.94
N LEU A 24 -20.67 -6.56 6.00
CA LEU A 24 -19.70 -6.93 4.96
C LEU A 24 -20.34 -6.96 3.57
N LYS A 25 -21.58 -7.47 3.48
CA LYS A 25 -22.34 -7.53 2.22
C LYS A 25 -22.46 -6.17 1.54
N GLU A 26 -22.74 -5.11 2.29
CA GLU A 26 -22.90 -3.76 1.76
C GLU A 26 -21.57 -3.21 1.23
N ILE A 27 -20.47 -3.46 1.95
CA ILE A 27 -19.12 -3.10 1.51
C ILE A 27 -18.78 -3.83 0.20
N LEU A 28 -19.02 -5.14 0.12
CA LEU A 28 -18.70 -5.92 -1.08
C LEU A 28 -19.53 -5.47 -2.29
N LEU A 29 -20.80 -5.10 -2.09
CA LEU A 29 -21.64 -4.53 -3.15
C LEU A 29 -21.10 -3.17 -3.64
N ALA A 30 -20.70 -2.29 -2.73
CA ALA A 30 -20.09 -1.01 -3.09
C ALA A 30 -18.77 -1.20 -3.85
N VAL A 31 -17.92 -2.14 -3.40
CA VAL A 31 -16.70 -2.48 -4.12
C VAL A 31 -17.01 -3.04 -5.50
N GLN A 32 -17.95 -3.96 -5.63
CA GLN A 32 -18.33 -4.54 -6.93
C GLN A 32 -18.85 -3.49 -7.91
N LEU A 33 -19.55 -2.47 -7.42
CA LEU A 33 -20.05 -1.37 -8.23
C LEU A 33 -18.94 -0.50 -8.82
N HIS A 34 -17.85 -0.28 -8.06
CA HIS A 34 -16.82 0.71 -8.39
C HIS A 34 -15.43 0.14 -8.71
N ALA A 35 -15.23 -1.18 -8.58
CA ALA A 35 -13.91 -1.83 -8.64
C ALA A 35 -13.09 -1.48 -9.88
N PHE A 36 -13.75 -1.17 -11.00
CA PHE A 36 -13.10 -0.96 -12.29
C PHE A 36 -13.55 0.33 -13.01
N ASP A 37 -14.11 1.30 -12.28
CA ASP A 37 -14.56 2.58 -12.86
C ASP A 37 -13.41 3.39 -13.47
N THR A 38 -12.25 3.37 -12.80
CA THR A 38 -11.07 4.17 -13.19
C THR A 38 -9.93 3.33 -13.75
N SER A 39 -9.95 2.01 -13.58
CA SER A 39 -8.88 1.12 -14.04
C SER A 39 -9.41 -0.28 -14.36
N PRO A 40 -8.96 -0.92 -15.47
CA PRO A 40 -9.30 -2.30 -15.76
C PRO A 40 -8.43 -3.30 -14.98
N TYR A 41 -7.40 -2.85 -14.26
CA TYR A 41 -6.44 -3.72 -13.61
C TYR A 41 -6.97 -4.34 -12.31
N PRO A 42 -6.29 -5.36 -11.77
CA PRO A 42 -6.86 -6.20 -10.72
C PRO A 42 -7.10 -5.45 -9.41
N LEU A 43 -8.10 -5.88 -8.65
CA LEU A 43 -8.35 -5.39 -7.29
C LEU A 43 -7.99 -6.46 -6.25
N PHE A 44 -7.26 -6.09 -5.21
CA PHE A 44 -6.93 -6.99 -4.09
C PHE A 44 -7.81 -6.67 -2.86
N LEU A 45 -8.61 -7.64 -2.42
CA LEU A 45 -9.31 -7.59 -1.15
C LEU A 45 -8.43 -8.18 -0.05
N ASN A 46 -7.79 -7.31 0.75
CA ASN A 46 -7.04 -7.73 1.93
C ASN A 46 -8.00 -7.98 3.11
N ILE A 47 -8.34 -9.25 3.34
CA ILE A 47 -9.26 -9.69 4.38
C ILE A 47 -8.47 -10.11 5.62
N GLU A 48 -8.59 -9.32 6.68
CA GLU A 48 -8.22 -9.74 8.03
C GLU A 48 -9.43 -10.45 8.67
N ASN A 49 -9.31 -11.75 8.85
CA ASN A 49 -10.44 -12.62 9.18
C ASN A 49 -10.45 -12.98 10.68
N HIS A 50 -11.45 -12.48 11.39
CA HIS A 50 -11.74 -12.75 12.80
C HIS A 50 -13.10 -13.44 13.00
N CYS A 51 -13.72 -13.91 11.91
CA CYS A 51 -15.03 -14.54 11.95
C CYS A 51 -14.95 -15.99 12.46
N SER A 52 -16.02 -16.44 13.10
CA SER A 52 -16.32 -17.85 13.38
C SER A 52 -16.30 -18.70 12.11
N TYR A 53 -16.14 -20.01 12.28
CA TYR A 53 -16.13 -20.97 11.18
C TYR A 53 -17.38 -20.85 10.27
N GLU A 54 -18.56 -20.63 10.87
CA GLU A 54 -19.83 -20.49 10.15
C GLU A 54 -19.87 -19.21 9.33
N GLN A 55 -19.53 -18.07 9.93
CA GLN A 55 -19.54 -16.77 9.24
C GLN A 55 -18.42 -16.65 8.20
N GLN A 56 -17.33 -17.40 8.32
CA GLN A 56 -16.35 -17.56 7.23
C GLN A 56 -16.96 -18.26 6.00
N GLY A 57 -17.85 -19.24 6.19
CA GLY A 57 -18.60 -19.86 5.10
C GLY A 57 -19.54 -18.88 4.42
N ILE A 58 -20.24 -18.06 5.20
CA ILE A 58 -21.12 -16.98 4.69
C ILE A 58 -20.30 -15.94 3.93
N MET A 59 -19.16 -15.51 4.46
CA MET A 59 -18.22 -14.60 3.80
C MET A 59 -17.77 -15.14 2.44
N ALA A 60 -17.42 -16.43 2.36
CA ALA A 60 -17.03 -17.06 1.11
C ALA A 60 -18.16 -17.06 0.07
N ASN A 61 -19.40 -17.32 0.49
CA ASN A 61 -20.57 -17.26 -0.39
C ASN A 61 -20.83 -15.83 -0.87
N LEU A 62 -20.79 -14.84 0.03
CA LEU A 62 -20.94 -13.43 -0.35
C LEU A 62 -19.92 -13.00 -1.40
N LEU A 63 -18.64 -13.36 -1.22
CA LEU A 63 -17.60 -13.06 -2.20
C LEU A 63 -17.92 -13.67 -3.57
N LYS A 64 -18.33 -14.95 -3.62
CA LYS A 64 -18.66 -15.64 -4.87
C LYS A 64 -19.91 -15.07 -5.54
N ASP A 65 -20.97 -14.83 -4.77
CA ASP A 65 -22.26 -14.40 -5.29
C ASP A 65 -22.23 -12.96 -5.82
N ILE A 66 -21.46 -12.08 -5.16
CA ILE A 66 -21.35 -10.66 -5.53
C ILE A 66 -20.39 -10.49 -6.71
N PHE A 67 -19.17 -11.03 -6.62
CA PHE A 67 -18.15 -10.81 -7.65
C PHE A 67 -18.23 -11.78 -8.82
N LYS A 68 -18.85 -12.96 -8.67
CA LYS A 68 -19.08 -13.94 -9.75
C LYS A 68 -17.81 -14.17 -10.57
N ASP A 69 -17.88 -13.93 -11.88
CA ASP A 69 -16.77 -14.12 -12.82
C ASP A 69 -15.61 -13.14 -12.59
N ASN A 70 -15.82 -12.00 -11.92
CA ASN A 70 -14.74 -11.12 -11.51
C ASN A 70 -13.88 -11.75 -10.41
N LEU A 71 -14.38 -12.70 -9.61
CA LEU A 71 -13.60 -13.32 -8.54
C LEU A 71 -12.62 -14.37 -9.06
N ILE A 72 -11.34 -14.26 -8.68
CA ILE A 72 -10.39 -15.36 -8.83
C ILE A 72 -10.72 -16.45 -7.81
N SER A 73 -11.33 -17.53 -8.31
CA SER A 73 -11.69 -18.72 -7.54
C SER A 73 -10.94 -19.99 -7.98
N LYS A 74 -10.15 -19.89 -9.06
CA LYS A 74 -9.26 -20.94 -9.55
C LYS A 74 -7.96 -20.33 -10.10
N PRO A 75 -6.83 -21.05 -10.05
CA PRO A 75 -5.59 -20.60 -10.67
C PRO A 75 -5.76 -20.45 -12.19
N LEU A 76 -5.13 -19.42 -12.76
CA LEU A 76 -4.98 -19.21 -14.21
C LEU A 76 -3.95 -20.15 -14.84
N THR A 77 -2.96 -20.60 -14.06
CA THR A 77 -1.93 -21.56 -14.48
C THR A 77 -1.70 -22.59 -13.37
N GLU A 78 -1.24 -23.78 -13.73
CA GLU A 78 -1.00 -24.88 -12.78
C GLU A 78 0.39 -24.86 -12.13
N ASP A 79 1.34 -24.13 -12.72
CA ASP A 79 2.77 -24.23 -12.39
C ASP A 79 3.24 -23.29 -11.28
N PHE A 80 2.48 -22.23 -10.97
CA PHE A 80 2.74 -21.26 -9.89
C PHE A 80 4.22 -20.78 -9.82
N GLN A 81 4.89 -20.68 -10.96
CA GLN A 81 6.28 -20.24 -11.03
C GLN A 81 6.40 -18.74 -10.84
N THR A 82 5.42 -17.99 -11.35
CA THR A 82 5.34 -16.54 -11.25
C THR A 82 3.91 -16.10 -10.96
N LEU A 83 3.77 -14.89 -10.42
CA LEU A 83 2.45 -14.27 -10.29
C LEU A 83 1.93 -13.88 -11.69
N PRO A 84 0.63 -14.01 -11.96
CA PRO A 84 0.05 -13.47 -13.19
C PRO A 84 0.26 -11.95 -13.29
N SER A 85 0.40 -11.45 -14.50
CA SER A 85 0.53 -10.01 -14.74
C SER A 85 -0.79 -9.28 -14.48
N PRO A 86 -0.74 -7.95 -14.25
CA PRO A 86 -1.96 -7.13 -14.21
C PRO A 86 -2.84 -7.30 -15.46
N GLU A 87 -2.22 -7.50 -16.63
CA GLU A 87 -2.93 -7.73 -17.89
C GLU A 87 -3.75 -9.03 -17.87
N GLN A 88 -3.15 -10.13 -17.39
CA GLN A 88 -3.81 -11.43 -17.29
C GLN A 88 -4.96 -11.43 -16.26
N LEU A 89 -4.93 -10.49 -15.32
CA LEU A 89 -5.89 -10.35 -14.23
C LEU A 89 -6.85 -9.17 -14.42
N LYS A 90 -6.95 -8.60 -15.63
CA LYS A 90 -7.89 -7.51 -15.89
C LYS A 90 -9.32 -7.87 -15.47
N TYR A 91 -9.97 -6.93 -14.81
CA TYR A 91 -11.31 -7.05 -14.23
C TYR A 91 -11.45 -8.16 -13.20
N LYS A 92 -10.35 -8.58 -12.57
CA LYS A 92 -10.36 -9.61 -11.54
C LYS A 92 -10.19 -9.04 -10.13
N VAL A 93 -10.89 -9.67 -9.21
CA VAL A 93 -10.81 -9.44 -7.76
C VAL A 93 -10.11 -10.65 -7.13
N LEU A 94 -9.08 -10.38 -6.34
CA LEU A 94 -8.26 -11.39 -5.67
C LEU A 94 -8.43 -11.27 -4.16
N VAL A 95 -8.56 -12.40 -3.47
CA VAL A 95 -8.58 -12.44 -2.00
C VAL A 95 -7.16 -12.63 -1.48
N ARG A 96 -6.74 -11.68 -0.63
CA ARG A 96 -5.51 -11.77 0.16
C ARG A 96 -5.90 -11.96 1.63
N SER A 97 -5.50 -13.07 2.22
CA SER A 97 -5.76 -13.37 3.63
C SER A 97 -4.73 -14.36 4.16
N PRO A 98 -4.51 -14.47 5.48
CA PRO A 98 -3.68 -15.52 6.03
C PRO A 98 -4.16 -16.91 5.61
N SER A 99 -3.27 -17.68 4.99
CA SER A 99 -3.52 -19.09 4.69
C SER A 99 -2.91 -19.94 5.79
N TYR A 100 -3.74 -20.37 6.74
CA TYR A 100 -3.32 -21.34 7.75
C TYR A 100 -3.35 -22.73 7.13
N THR A 101 -2.23 -23.17 6.54
CA THR A 101 -2.08 -24.58 6.19
C THR A 101 -2.20 -25.44 7.46
N ARG A 102 -2.91 -26.56 7.32
CA ARG A 102 -3.37 -27.51 8.35
C ARG A 102 -2.28 -28.00 9.34
N SER A 103 -1.00 -27.69 9.14
CA SER A 103 0.15 -28.24 9.87
C SER A 103 0.56 -27.49 11.15
N LYS A 104 -0.10 -26.37 11.53
CA LYS A 104 0.20 -25.64 12.77
C LYS A 104 -0.94 -25.57 13.79
N LEU A 105 -1.94 -26.43 13.69
CA LEU A 105 -2.87 -26.68 14.80
C LEU A 105 -2.18 -27.66 15.76
N LYS A 106 -1.34 -27.15 16.67
CA LYS A 106 -1.16 -27.87 17.94
C LYS A 106 -2.41 -27.58 18.76
N PRO A 107 -3.14 -28.58 19.26
CA PRO A 107 -4.13 -28.33 20.29
C PRO A 107 -3.35 -27.83 21.52
N THR A 108 -3.38 -26.53 21.77
CA THR A 108 -2.88 -26.01 23.04
C THR A 108 -3.92 -26.37 24.09
N ALA A 109 -3.47 -27.05 25.15
CA ALA A 109 -4.30 -27.47 26.28
C ALA A 109 -4.64 -26.30 27.22
N ASP A 110 -4.39 -25.06 26.79
CA ASP A 110 -4.55 -23.85 27.59
C ASP A 110 -5.85 -23.13 27.18
N PRO A 111 -6.89 -23.10 28.03
CA PRO A 111 -8.16 -22.44 27.74
C PRO A 111 -8.06 -20.90 27.68
N THR A 112 -6.88 -20.31 27.89
CA THR A 112 -6.65 -18.87 27.79
C THR A 112 -6.10 -18.41 26.43
N GLU A 113 -5.67 -19.33 25.56
CA GLU A 113 -5.31 -18.98 24.18
C GLU A 113 -6.57 -18.99 23.28
N PRO A 114 -6.83 -17.93 22.49
CA PRO A 114 -7.89 -17.97 21.51
C PRO A 114 -7.53 -19.04 20.48
N ASN A 115 -8.27 -20.15 20.49
CA ASN A 115 -8.29 -21.11 19.39
C ASN A 115 -8.55 -20.33 18.10
N HIS A 116 -7.51 -20.07 17.30
CA HIS A 116 -7.71 -19.45 16.00
C HIS A 116 -8.70 -20.34 15.23
N PRO A 117 -9.86 -19.80 14.81
CA PRO A 117 -10.85 -20.61 14.14
C PRO A 117 -10.22 -21.23 12.90
N LYS A 118 -10.36 -22.55 12.79
CA LYS A 118 -9.91 -23.31 11.62
C LYS A 118 -10.43 -22.63 10.36
N LEU A 119 -9.57 -22.38 9.38
CA LEU A 119 -9.98 -21.69 8.15
C LEU A 119 -11.05 -22.51 7.41
N HIS A 120 -12.20 -21.90 7.11
CA HIS A 120 -13.29 -22.57 6.39
C HIS A 120 -12.83 -22.96 4.96
N PRO A 121 -13.05 -24.21 4.49
CA PRO A 121 -12.53 -24.67 3.19
C PRO A 121 -12.96 -23.80 2.01
N GLU A 122 -14.22 -23.34 2.00
CA GLU A 122 -14.74 -22.47 0.95
C GLU A 122 -14.10 -21.08 0.93
N PHE A 123 -13.64 -20.58 2.07
CA PHE A 123 -12.91 -19.32 2.13
C PHE A 123 -11.44 -19.54 1.76
N ALA A 124 -10.84 -20.62 2.28
CA ALA A 124 -9.45 -20.99 1.98
C ALA A 124 -9.20 -21.19 0.48
N SER A 125 -10.17 -21.74 -0.26
CA SER A 125 -10.06 -21.97 -1.70
C SER A 125 -10.03 -20.68 -2.54
N LEU A 126 -10.43 -19.54 -1.96
CA LEU A 126 -10.36 -18.22 -2.61
C LEU A 126 -8.97 -17.58 -2.50
N ILE A 127 -8.09 -18.08 -1.62
CA ILE A 127 -6.75 -17.53 -1.38
C ILE A 127 -5.73 -18.21 -2.30
N ILE A 128 -5.63 -17.70 -3.53
CA ILE A 128 -4.82 -18.34 -4.59
C ILE A 128 -3.43 -17.71 -4.70
N TYR A 129 -3.35 -16.47 -5.20
CA TYR A 129 -2.08 -15.81 -5.52
C TYR A 129 -1.52 -14.93 -4.39
N CYS A 130 -2.26 -14.77 -3.29
CA CYS A 130 -1.94 -13.84 -2.22
C CYS A 130 -2.10 -14.49 -0.84
N GLN A 131 -1.37 -15.57 -0.60
CA GLN A 131 -1.33 -16.23 0.70
C GLN A 131 -0.51 -15.38 1.67
N ASN A 132 -1.19 -14.63 2.53
CA ASN A 132 -0.52 -13.77 3.49
C ASN A 132 0.18 -14.65 4.55
N THR A 133 1.51 -14.63 4.56
CA THR A 133 2.32 -15.53 5.38
C THR A 133 3.01 -14.73 6.49
N LYS A 134 3.18 -15.35 7.65
CA LYS A 134 3.94 -14.73 8.74
C LYS A 134 5.36 -14.44 8.26
N PHE A 135 5.75 -13.17 8.35
CA PHE A 135 7.11 -12.75 8.07
C PHE A 135 8.03 -13.19 9.21
N THR A 136 9.09 -13.93 8.90
CA THR A 136 10.13 -14.35 9.86
C THR A 136 11.42 -13.59 9.59
N ASN A 137 12.39 -14.25 8.95
CA ASN A 137 13.66 -13.67 8.54
C ASN A 137 13.73 -13.71 7.00
N VAL A 138 14.20 -12.63 6.38
CA VAL A 138 14.19 -12.50 4.91
C VAL A 138 14.98 -13.62 4.24
N SER A 139 16.16 -13.95 4.74
CA SER A 139 17.00 -15.00 4.15
C SER A 139 16.37 -16.39 4.30
N GLN A 140 15.63 -16.65 5.38
CA GLN A 140 14.85 -17.88 5.54
C GLN A 140 13.65 -17.94 4.57
N ILE A 141 12.99 -16.80 4.34
CA ILE A 141 11.88 -16.74 3.38
C ILE A 141 12.40 -16.99 1.97
N LEU A 142 13.52 -16.37 1.60
CA LEU A 142 14.14 -16.53 0.29
C LEU A 142 14.54 -17.99 -0.01
N SER A 143 14.98 -18.75 1.00
CA SER A 143 15.43 -20.15 0.79
C SER A 143 14.30 -21.14 0.46
N ASN A 144 13.05 -20.81 0.80
CA ASN A 144 11.87 -21.61 0.46
C ASN A 144 10.74 -20.72 -0.07
N ASN A 145 11.10 -19.83 -0.99
CA ASN A 145 10.18 -18.84 -1.50
C ASN A 145 9.13 -19.44 -2.45
N LYS A 146 7.88 -18.98 -2.32
CA LYS A 146 6.79 -19.29 -3.24
C LYS A 146 6.18 -17.96 -3.69
N CYS A 147 6.08 -17.71 -5.00
CA CYS A 147 5.65 -16.41 -5.53
C CYS A 147 4.23 -16.02 -5.09
N TYR A 148 3.36 -17.00 -4.86
CA TYR A 148 1.99 -16.80 -4.36
C TYR A 148 1.91 -16.50 -2.86
N GLN A 149 3.04 -16.61 -2.14
CA GLN A 149 3.14 -16.08 -0.78
C GLN A 149 3.36 -14.58 -0.83
N SER A 150 2.79 -13.93 0.16
CA SER A 150 2.86 -12.49 0.29
C SER A 150 2.99 -12.12 1.76
N PHE A 151 3.53 -10.95 2.05
CA PHE A 151 3.94 -10.58 3.40
C PHE A 151 3.38 -9.22 3.79
N SER A 152 3.03 -9.06 5.06
CA SER A 152 2.57 -7.80 5.63
C SER A 152 3.49 -7.40 6.78
N LEU A 153 4.07 -6.20 6.70
CA LEU A 153 4.98 -5.61 7.67
C LEU A 153 4.34 -4.39 8.31
N LYS A 154 4.44 -4.31 9.64
CA LYS A 154 4.23 -3.04 10.33
C LYS A 154 5.30 -2.05 9.91
N GLU A 155 4.95 -0.77 9.87
CA GLU A 155 5.88 0.33 9.60
C GLU A 155 7.17 0.21 10.42
N SER A 156 7.09 0.08 11.75
CA SER A 156 8.24 -0.11 12.63
C SER A 156 9.17 -1.25 12.21
N VAL A 157 8.59 -2.40 11.84
CA VAL A 157 9.35 -3.59 11.41
C VAL A 157 9.99 -3.36 10.05
N ALA A 158 9.25 -2.78 9.09
CA ALA A 158 9.78 -2.45 7.77
C ALA A 158 10.95 -1.45 7.89
N THR A 159 10.79 -0.41 8.70
CA THR A 159 11.82 0.58 8.99
C THR A 159 13.07 -0.05 9.62
N SER A 160 12.93 -0.98 10.56
CA SER A 160 14.08 -1.70 11.12
C SER A 160 14.81 -2.57 10.09
N LEU A 161 14.10 -3.15 9.11
CA LEU A 161 14.72 -3.96 8.06
C LEU A 161 15.56 -3.15 7.07
N ILE A 162 15.21 -1.88 6.87
CA ILE A 162 15.89 -0.97 5.93
C ILE A 162 16.83 0.03 6.62
N ALA A 163 16.88 0.02 7.96
CA ALA A 163 17.78 0.84 8.77
C ALA A 163 19.24 0.73 8.30
N ALA A 164 20.02 1.78 8.51
CA ALA A 164 21.38 1.93 7.97
C ALA A 164 22.28 0.72 8.25
N ASP A 165 22.21 0.17 9.47
CA ASP A 165 22.99 -0.96 9.98
C ASP A 165 22.40 -2.34 9.67
N SER A 166 21.21 -2.41 9.06
CA SER A 166 20.57 -3.68 8.72
C SER A 166 21.26 -4.36 7.53
N PRO A 167 21.77 -5.60 7.70
CA PRO A 167 22.32 -6.38 6.59
C PRO A 167 21.23 -6.90 5.63
N ASN A 168 19.94 -6.78 5.99
CA ASN A 168 18.84 -7.45 5.31
C ASN A 168 18.15 -6.61 4.22
N HIS A 169 18.54 -5.34 4.05
CA HIS A 169 17.82 -4.43 3.16
C HIS A 169 17.93 -4.83 1.68
N LEU A 170 19.06 -5.38 1.25
CA LEU A 170 19.22 -5.94 -0.11
C LEU A 170 18.45 -7.25 -0.28
N ASP A 171 18.41 -8.10 0.75
CA ASP A 171 17.58 -9.31 0.76
C ASP A 171 16.10 -8.95 0.61
N LEU A 172 15.67 -7.84 1.21
CA LEU A 172 14.28 -7.35 1.10
C LEU A 172 13.96 -6.90 -0.34
N ILE A 173 14.89 -6.23 -1.02
CA ILE A 173 14.75 -5.91 -2.46
C ILE A 173 14.60 -7.21 -3.27
N ARG A 174 15.44 -8.23 -3.01
CA ARG A 174 15.32 -9.54 -3.67
C ARG A 174 13.99 -10.22 -3.40
N LEU A 175 13.46 -10.11 -2.17
CA LEU A 175 12.14 -10.64 -1.84
C LEU A 175 11.03 -9.95 -2.65
N THR A 176 11.08 -8.62 -2.78
CA THR A 176 10.03 -7.86 -3.51
C THR A 176 10.09 -8.04 -5.03
N GLN A 177 11.15 -8.65 -5.57
CA GLN A 177 11.20 -9.06 -6.99
C GLN A 177 10.29 -10.24 -7.28
N HIS A 178 10.01 -11.08 -6.29
CA HIS A 178 9.26 -12.33 -6.46
C HIS A 178 7.95 -12.39 -5.66
N ASN A 179 7.82 -11.55 -4.63
CA ASN A 179 6.66 -11.56 -3.73
C ASN A 179 6.08 -10.18 -3.54
N LEU A 180 4.78 -10.16 -3.27
CA LEU A 180 4.06 -8.96 -2.88
C LEU A 180 4.27 -8.68 -1.38
N VAL A 181 4.84 -7.51 -1.07
CA VAL A 181 5.07 -7.03 0.29
C VAL A 181 4.20 -5.81 0.56
N ARG A 182 3.42 -5.89 1.64
CA ARG A 182 2.58 -4.81 2.16
C ARG A 182 3.25 -4.19 3.37
N VAL A 183 3.33 -2.87 3.41
CA VAL A 183 3.67 -2.12 4.61
C VAL A 183 2.44 -1.32 5.04
N TYR A 184 2.22 -1.18 6.35
CA TYR A 184 1.07 -0.45 6.88
C TYR A 184 1.41 0.33 8.15
N PRO A 185 0.64 1.40 8.46
CA PRO A 185 0.93 2.29 9.57
C PRO A 185 0.88 1.54 10.91
N ASP A 186 1.77 1.91 11.84
CA ASP A 186 1.73 1.35 13.19
C ASP A 186 0.46 1.77 13.95
N SER A 187 0.00 0.93 14.87
CA SER A 187 -1.19 1.20 15.70
C SER A 187 -1.06 2.44 16.61
N ILE A 188 0.16 2.97 16.79
CA ILE A 188 0.40 4.23 17.50
C ILE A 188 -0.16 5.45 16.74
N ARG A 189 -0.37 5.33 15.42
CA ARG A 189 -0.97 6.36 14.56
C ARG A 189 -2.49 6.39 14.70
N GLN A 190 -2.97 6.54 15.93
CA GLN A 190 -4.40 6.54 16.26
C GLN A 190 -5.18 7.67 15.59
N ASN A 191 -4.49 8.77 15.24
CA ASN A 191 -5.04 9.87 14.47
C ASN A 191 -5.11 9.61 12.95
N SER A 192 -4.85 8.37 12.52
CA SER A 192 -4.79 8.00 11.10
C SER A 192 -3.73 8.75 10.28
N SER A 193 -2.69 9.32 10.90
CA SER A 193 -1.55 9.86 10.16
C SER A 193 -0.87 8.80 9.30
N ASN A 194 -0.26 9.22 8.20
CA ASN A 194 0.38 8.29 7.26
C ASN A 194 1.88 8.11 7.50
N LEU A 195 2.38 6.95 7.04
CA LEU A 195 3.80 6.70 6.79
C LEU A 195 4.21 7.34 5.46
N HIS A 196 5.50 7.64 5.28
CA HIS A 196 6.01 8.17 4.01
C HIS A 196 6.19 7.03 2.99
N PRO A 197 5.37 6.94 1.93
CA PRO A 197 5.31 5.73 1.10
C PRO A 197 6.59 5.49 0.28
N LEU A 198 7.24 6.56 -0.19
CA LEU A 198 8.47 6.45 -1.00
C LEU A 198 9.59 5.71 -0.27
N PHE A 199 9.68 5.87 1.05
CA PHE A 199 10.70 5.23 1.89
C PHE A 199 10.66 3.70 1.77
N TYR A 200 9.50 3.13 1.42
CA TYR A 200 9.33 1.70 1.21
C TYR A 200 9.34 1.32 -0.29
N TRP A 201 8.88 2.21 -1.17
CA TRP A 201 8.93 2.02 -2.62
C TRP A 201 10.36 1.90 -3.16
N VAL A 202 11.31 2.66 -2.62
CA VAL A 202 12.73 2.56 -3.02
C VAL A 202 13.34 1.18 -2.72
N TYR A 203 12.77 0.42 -1.78
CA TYR A 203 13.14 -0.98 -1.51
C TYR A 203 12.23 -2.00 -2.23
N GLY A 204 11.36 -1.53 -3.13
CA GLY A 204 10.51 -2.34 -4.00
C GLY A 204 9.22 -2.85 -3.37
N MET A 205 8.88 -2.45 -2.13
CA MET A 205 7.62 -2.86 -1.47
C MET A 205 6.43 -2.25 -2.20
N GLN A 206 5.55 -3.08 -2.75
CA GLN A 206 4.56 -2.64 -3.73
C GLN A 206 3.30 -2.03 -3.09
N MET A 207 2.88 -2.57 -1.93
CA MET A 207 1.63 -2.14 -1.28
C MET A 207 1.95 -1.32 -0.03
N ALA A 208 2.33 -0.07 -0.22
CA ALA A 208 2.37 0.90 0.87
C ALA A 208 0.94 1.35 1.20
N ALA A 209 0.34 0.75 2.23
CA ALA A 209 -1.03 1.07 2.62
C ALA A 209 -1.05 2.38 3.41
N LEU A 210 -1.87 3.31 2.95
CA LEU A 210 -2.10 4.61 3.59
C LEU A 210 -3.56 4.74 4.03
N ASN A 211 -3.80 5.63 4.98
CA ASN A 211 -5.09 6.09 5.42
C ASN A 211 -5.60 7.15 4.43
N TYR A 212 -6.39 6.71 3.44
CA TYR A 212 -6.89 7.56 2.35
C TYR A 212 -7.78 8.73 2.82
N GLN A 213 -8.36 8.62 4.02
CA GLN A 213 -9.17 9.66 4.63
C GLN A 213 -8.35 10.84 5.20
N THR A 214 -7.04 10.69 5.32
CA THR A 214 -6.15 11.70 5.91
C THR A 214 -5.54 12.53 4.80
N ASP A 215 -5.85 13.83 4.78
CA ASP A 215 -5.26 14.79 3.83
C ASP A 215 -3.89 15.24 4.35
N ASP A 216 -2.83 14.54 3.94
CA ASP A 216 -1.45 14.81 4.33
C ASP A 216 -0.47 14.67 3.16
N GLU A 217 0.80 15.04 3.39
CA GLU A 217 1.87 15.00 2.39
C GLU A 217 2.05 13.59 1.77
N ALA A 218 1.86 12.54 2.56
CA ALA A 218 1.95 11.17 2.07
C ALA A 218 0.84 10.85 1.05
N MET A 219 -0.38 11.33 1.27
CA MET A 219 -1.46 11.21 0.28
C MET A 219 -1.21 12.07 -0.96
N CYS A 220 -0.64 13.28 -0.83
CA CYS A 220 -0.21 14.08 -1.99
C CYS A 220 0.82 13.32 -2.84
N LEU A 221 1.82 12.70 -2.20
CA LEU A 221 2.81 11.86 -2.88
C LEU A 221 2.16 10.63 -3.53
N GLN A 222 1.22 9.97 -2.85
CA GLN A 222 0.46 8.85 -3.39
C GLN A 222 -0.30 9.23 -4.67
N TYR A 223 -1.07 10.32 -4.65
CA TYR A 223 -1.82 10.78 -5.82
C TYR A 223 -0.90 11.20 -6.96
N GLY A 224 0.17 11.93 -6.67
CA GLY A 224 1.17 12.33 -7.66
C GLY A 224 1.84 11.12 -8.30
N PHE A 225 2.33 10.17 -7.50
CA PHE A 225 3.01 8.97 -7.97
C PHE A 225 2.11 8.14 -8.88
N PHE A 226 0.90 7.79 -8.41
CA PHE A 226 -0.03 6.95 -9.17
C PHE A 226 -0.82 7.69 -10.27
N SER A 227 -0.61 8.99 -10.47
CA SER A 227 -1.14 9.71 -11.65
C SER A 227 -0.46 9.27 -12.95
N ASP A 228 0.75 8.72 -12.85
CA ASP A 228 1.46 8.12 -13.98
C ASP A 228 0.77 6.83 -14.47
N ASN A 229 1.18 6.33 -15.64
CA ASN A 229 0.60 5.17 -16.31
C ASN A 229 -0.93 5.26 -16.44
N GLY A 230 -1.42 6.46 -16.76
CA GLY A 230 -2.83 6.76 -16.97
C GLY A 230 -3.70 6.66 -15.71
N GLY A 231 -3.12 6.79 -14.51
CA GLY A 231 -3.90 6.76 -13.27
C GLY A 231 -4.39 5.36 -12.88
N CYS A 232 -3.84 4.30 -13.48
CA CYS A 232 -4.45 2.98 -13.43
C CYS A 232 -4.20 2.19 -12.13
N GLY A 233 -3.44 2.76 -11.18
CA GLY A 233 -3.11 2.15 -9.89
C GLY A 233 -1.95 1.14 -9.92
N TYR A 234 -1.34 0.90 -11.08
CA TYR A 234 -0.18 0.01 -11.22
C TYR A 234 0.95 0.73 -11.94
N LEU A 235 2.14 0.72 -11.34
CA LEU A 235 3.35 1.26 -11.92
C LEU A 235 4.41 0.18 -12.02
N LEU A 236 5.05 0.09 -13.19
CA LEU A 236 6.15 -0.83 -13.39
C LEU A 236 7.36 -0.32 -12.59
N LYS A 237 7.90 -1.15 -11.71
CA LYS A 237 9.13 -0.84 -10.98
C LYS A 237 10.29 -0.60 -11.96
N PRO A 238 11.28 0.25 -11.60
CA PRO A 238 12.48 0.41 -12.41
C PRO A 238 13.26 -0.91 -12.53
N PRO A 239 14.06 -1.11 -13.59
CA PRO A 239 14.80 -2.35 -13.84
C PRO A 239 15.64 -2.85 -12.65
N CYS A 240 16.27 -1.92 -11.91
CA CYS A 240 17.05 -2.24 -10.72
C CYS A 240 16.25 -2.94 -9.60
N LEU A 241 14.92 -2.78 -9.57
CA LEU A 241 14.00 -3.42 -8.62
C LEU A 241 13.25 -4.63 -9.21
N LEU A 242 13.58 -5.04 -10.43
CA LEU A 242 12.99 -6.19 -11.15
C LEU A 242 13.93 -7.41 -11.23
N GLY A 243 15.15 -7.32 -10.70
CA GLY A 243 16.10 -8.44 -10.67
C GLY A 243 16.89 -8.64 -11.97
N THR A 244 17.00 -7.60 -12.81
CA THR A 244 17.72 -7.65 -14.09
C THR A 244 19.23 -7.40 -13.91
N ASP A 245 19.96 -8.25 -13.17
CA ASP A 245 21.45 -8.20 -12.94
C ASP A 245 22.08 -6.82 -12.61
N GLN A 246 21.26 -5.81 -12.31
CA GLN A 246 21.68 -4.46 -12.01
C GLN A 246 21.79 -4.33 -10.50
N TYR A 247 23.02 -4.20 -10.02
CA TYR A 247 23.26 -3.87 -8.62
C TYR A 247 22.61 -2.52 -8.28
N PHE A 248 21.89 -2.50 -7.16
CA PHE A 248 21.25 -1.30 -6.63
C PHE A 248 21.13 -1.43 -5.13
N ASP A 249 21.67 -0.42 -4.44
CA ASP A 249 21.51 -0.19 -3.02
C ASP A 249 20.98 1.24 -2.84
N PRO A 250 19.75 1.43 -2.30
CA PRO A 250 19.20 2.76 -2.03
C PRO A 250 20.06 3.64 -1.13
N LYS A 251 21.00 3.06 -0.38
CA LYS A 251 21.90 3.77 0.53
C LYS A 251 23.16 4.29 -0.17
N GLU A 252 23.47 3.80 -1.36
CA GLU A 252 24.65 4.22 -2.11
C GLU A 252 24.35 5.41 -3.03
N ARG A 253 25.19 6.44 -2.95
CA ARG A 253 25.13 7.59 -3.85
C ARG A 253 25.79 7.24 -5.19
N CYS A 254 25.01 7.24 -6.27
CA CYS A 254 25.52 7.01 -7.62
C CYS A 254 25.72 8.33 -8.38
N ILE A 255 26.93 8.91 -8.32
CA ILE A 255 27.22 10.20 -8.98
C ILE A 255 27.15 10.09 -10.52
N GLU A 256 27.52 8.95 -11.10
CA GLU A 256 27.60 8.76 -12.55
C GLU A 256 26.24 8.83 -13.26
N LYS A 257 25.15 8.52 -12.56
CA LYS A 257 23.78 8.55 -13.10
C LYS A 257 23.02 9.82 -12.76
N GLY A 258 23.62 10.70 -11.96
CA GLY A 258 22.98 11.92 -11.49
C GLY A 258 22.69 12.91 -12.61
N LYS A 259 21.67 13.74 -12.39
CA LYS A 259 21.26 14.83 -13.27
C LYS A 259 21.14 16.12 -12.48
N ARG A 260 21.41 17.24 -13.15
CA ARG A 260 21.16 18.56 -12.58
C ARG A 260 19.80 19.08 -13.03
N LEU A 261 18.91 19.33 -12.08
CA LEU A 261 17.59 19.89 -12.30
C LEU A 261 17.61 21.39 -12.04
N HIS A 262 17.18 22.18 -13.02
CA HIS A 262 17.02 23.63 -12.92
C HIS A 262 15.53 23.99 -12.96
N ILE A 263 15.03 24.66 -11.92
CA ILE A 263 13.64 25.10 -11.80
C ILE A 263 13.62 26.62 -11.67
N GLN A 264 12.82 27.29 -12.50
CA GLN A 264 12.55 28.73 -12.37
C GLN A 264 11.10 28.92 -11.96
N ILE A 265 10.91 29.38 -10.72
CA ILE A 265 9.60 29.77 -10.20
C ILE A 265 9.36 31.21 -10.64
N ILE A 266 8.57 31.36 -11.70
CA ILE A 266 8.33 32.66 -12.33
C ILE A 266 7.30 33.46 -11.52
N SER A 267 6.08 32.93 -11.41
CA SER A 267 4.94 33.62 -10.81
C SER A 267 3.83 32.62 -10.43
N GLY A 268 2.81 33.08 -9.72
CA GLY A 268 1.57 32.35 -9.44
C GLY A 268 0.37 33.12 -9.96
N GLN A 269 -0.78 32.45 -10.11
CA GLN A 269 -2.01 33.08 -10.59
C GLN A 269 -3.18 32.61 -9.73
N HIS A 270 -4.00 33.55 -9.27
CA HIS A 270 -5.25 33.28 -8.54
C HIS A 270 -5.08 32.33 -7.35
N ILE A 271 -4.00 32.49 -6.58
CA ILE A 271 -3.76 31.70 -5.38
C ILE A 271 -4.86 32.01 -4.37
N ALA A 272 -5.62 30.97 -4.02
CA ALA A 272 -6.73 31.07 -3.10
C ALA A 272 -6.25 31.46 -1.69
N LYS A 273 -7.14 32.11 -0.93
CA LYS A 273 -6.90 32.36 0.49
C LYS A 273 -7.13 31.07 1.26
N GLU A 274 -6.21 30.72 2.16
CA GLU A 274 -6.46 29.67 3.14
C GLU A 274 -7.27 30.25 4.30
N ASN A 275 -8.52 29.80 4.46
CA ASN A 275 -9.31 29.86 5.69
C ASN A 275 -9.24 31.19 6.50
N SER A 276 -9.20 32.35 5.84
CA SER A 276 -9.23 33.65 6.53
C SER A 276 -10.67 34.04 6.90
N ILE A 277 -10.90 34.40 8.15
CA ILE A 277 -12.21 34.90 8.64
C ILE A 277 -12.48 36.33 8.14
N ASP A 278 -11.43 37.09 7.79
CA ASP A 278 -11.55 38.44 7.23
C ASP A 278 -11.46 38.42 5.70
N ASP A 279 -12.52 38.89 5.03
CA ASP A 279 -12.58 39.04 3.58
C ASP A 279 -11.56 40.05 3.03
N ARG A 280 -11.01 40.94 3.89
CA ARG A 280 -9.98 41.92 3.51
C ARG A 280 -8.57 41.39 3.60
N ASP A 281 -8.35 40.23 4.22
CA ASP A 281 -7.02 39.63 4.33
C ASP A 281 -6.53 39.20 2.94
N ILE A 282 -5.26 39.46 2.61
CA ILE A 282 -4.69 39.11 1.30
C ILE A 282 -3.59 38.09 1.53
N SER A 283 -3.60 37.00 0.78
CA SER A 283 -2.61 35.94 0.95
C SER A 283 -1.18 36.45 0.76
N ASP A 284 -0.28 35.93 1.58
CA ASP A 284 1.16 36.12 1.52
C ASP A 284 1.84 34.84 0.98
N PRO A 285 1.75 34.54 -0.34
CA PRO A 285 2.18 33.24 -0.85
C PRO A 285 3.70 33.10 -0.91
N TYR A 286 4.13 31.85 -0.80
CA TYR A 286 5.47 31.39 -1.13
C TYR A 286 5.35 30.03 -1.83
N VAL A 287 6.41 29.61 -2.53
CA VAL A 287 6.47 28.30 -3.17
C VAL A 287 7.56 27.48 -2.49
N LYS A 288 7.23 26.22 -2.16
CA LYS A 288 8.17 25.21 -1.70
C LYS A 288 8.36 24.18 -2.81
N VAL A 289 9.61 23.83 -3.10
CA VAL A 289 9.97 22.79 -4.07
C VAL A 289 10.76 21.73 -3.34
N CYS A 290 10.26 20.50 -3.35
CA CYS A 290 10.90 19.35 -2.75
C CYS A 290 11.15 18.26 -3.80
N THR A 291 12.28 17.57 -3.72
CA THR A 291 12.53 16.32 -4.46
C THR A 291 12.47 15.14 -3.51
N TYR A 292 11.89 14.04 -3.98
CA TYR A 292 11.77 12.82 -3.23
C TYR A 292 12.35 11.68 -4.08
N GLY A 293 13.26 10.90 -3.50
CA GLY A 293 13.95 9.78 -4.14
C GLY A 293 14.59 8.87 -3.11
N ILE A 294 15.79 8.37 -3.40
CA ILE A 294 16.66 7.86 -2.35
C ILE A 294 17.18 9.01 -1.48
N ASP A 295 17.71 8.73 -0.29
CA ASP A 295 18.02 9.75 0.72
C ASP A 295 18.96 10.86 0.20
N CYS A 296 19.90 10.52 -0.70
CA CYS A 296 20.82 11.50 -1.27
C CYS A 296 20.20 12.46 -2.30
N ASP A 297 18.98 12.18 -2.77
CA ASP A 297 18.28 12.99 -3.78
C ASP A 297 17.28 13.95 -3.15
N TYR A 298 17.09 13.89 -1.82
CA TYR A 298 16.18 14.80 -1.12
C TYR A 298 16.75 16.22 -1.10
N ASN A 299 15.99 17.14 -1.67
CA ASN A 299 16.27 18.57 -1.62
C ASN A 299 14.99 19.30 -1.22
N GLU A 300 15.09 20.38 -0.45
CA GLU A 300 13.97 21.28 -0.14
C GLU A 300 14.42 22.73 -0.35
N HIS A 301 13.65 23.47 -1.14
CA HIS A 301 13.87 24.88 -1.41
C HIS A 301 12.57 25.66 -1.19
N ARG A 302 12.71 26.91 -0.75
CA ARG A 302 11.59 27.81 -0.50
C ARG A 302 11.88 29.18 -1.09
N THR A 303 10.92 29.75 -1.81
CA THR A 303 11.01 31.14 -2.28
C THR A 303 10.86 32.12 -1.11
N PRO A 304 11.25 33.39 -1.29
CA PRO A 304 10.74 34.48 -0.46
C PRO A 304 9.20 34.52 -0.50
N THR A 305 8.61 34.99 0.59
CA THR A 305 7.18 35.29 0.65
C THR A 305 6.89 36.60 -0.08
N ILE A 306 5.88 36.61 -0.96
CA ILE A 306 5.34 37.85 -1.53
C ILE A 306 4.19 38.31 -0.68
N ARG A 307 4.25 39.54 -0.16
CA ARG A 307 3.22 40.06 0.73
C ARG A 307 2.03 40.62 -0.04
N ASN A 308 0.83 40.40 0.49
CA ASN A 308 -0.46 40.92 0.05
C ASN A 308 -0.68 40.76 -1.45
N ASN A 309 -0.32 39.62 -2.03
CA ASN A 309 -0.54 39.34 -3.44
C ASN A 309 -0.76 37.85 -3.72
N GLY A 310 -2.02 37.43 -3.66
CA GLY A 310 -2.47 36.12 -4.16
C GLY A 310 -2.89 36.12 -5.63
N LEU A 311 -3.17 37.28 -6.21
CA LEU A 311 -3.72 37.37 -7.56
C LEU A 311 -2.68 37.01 -8.63
N ASN A 312 -1.49 37.59 -8.52
CA ASN A 312 -0.41 37.44 -9.51
C ASN A 312 1.00 37.67 -8.91
N PRO A 313 1.40 36.98 -7.83
CA PRO A 313 2.73 37.12 -7.26
C PRO A 313 3.82 36.73 -8.28
N ILE A 314 4.92 37.49 -8.31
CA ILE A 314 6.10 37.23 -9.15
C ILE A 314 7.29 36.94 -8.22
N TRP A 315 7.94 35.80 -8.41
CA TRP A 315 9.12 35.41 -7.64
C TRP A 315 10.42 35.53 -8.44
N ASP A 316 10.38 35.20 -9.74
CA ASP A 316 11.56 35.06 -10.61
C ASP A 316 12.75 34.34 -9.92
N TYR A 317 12.44 33.25 -9.21
CA TYR A 317 13.36 32.56 -8.31
C TYR A 317 13.91 31.30 -8.98
N LYS A 318 15.24 31.20 -9.07
CA LYS A 318 15.93 30.05 -9.70
C LYS A 318 16.47 29.10 -8.65
N ILE A 319 16.18 27.81 -8.85
CA ILE A 319 16.67 26.70 -8.04
C ILE A 319 17.49 25.79 -8.95
N ALA A 320 18.59 25.29 -8.43
CA ALA A 320 19.38 24.23 -9.05
C ALA A 320 19.67 23.16 -8.00
N MET A 321 19.39 21.90 -8.33
CA MET A 321 19.58 20.75 -7.46
C MET A 321 20.16 19.58 -8.26
N ASP A 322 20.92 18.74 -7.59
CA ASP A 322 21.42 17.49 -8.14
C ASP A 322 20.52 16.34 -7.65
N ILE A 323 20.07 15.51 -8.59
CA ILE A 323 19.23 14.31 -8.40
C ILE A 323 19.87 13.11 -9.09
#